data_AF-A0A8G1M3Z3-F1
#
_entry.id   AF-A0A8G1M3Z3-F1
#
_cell.length_a   1.000
_cell.length_b   1.000
_cell.length_c   1.000
_cell.angle_alpha   90.00
_cell.angle_beta   90.00
_cell.angle_gamma   90.00
#
_symmetry.space_group_name_H-M   'P 1'
#
loop_
_entity.id
_entity.type
_entity.pdbx_description
1 polymer ?
#
loop_
_entity_poly.entity_id
_entity_poly.type
_entity_poly.pdbx_seq_one_letter_code
_entity_poly.pdbx_strand_id
1 'polypeptide(L)'
;MSSPNDPGQTGVIAGRVVGLLTALLVVGSLLSAPDESVSWVETVVHGVSVNLPGSATLYFYAYIVLAAIGQYVFSYVTGSLVGVLYSWLERKPIVIVTVAILFIGFINGFALRFDAQTTPIGIAYILSWCCFIPVFYYYIETTESQWGKTRRLDQRFKD
;
A
#
# COMPACT_ATOMS: atom_id res chain seq x y z
N MET A 1 2.86 24.53 -7.68
CA MET A 1 2.99 23.73 -8.92
C MET A 1 4.06 22.68 -8.65
N SER A 2 3.67 21.44 -8.34
CA SER A 2 4.62 20.33 -8.17
C SER A 2 5.31 20.08 -9.51
N SER A 3 6.64 19.89 -9.47
CA SER A 3 7.41 19.61 -10.67
C SER A 3 6.82 18.37 -11.36
N PRO A 4 6.49 18.40 -12.67
CA PRO A 4 5.86 17.28 -13.39
C PRO A 4 6.67 15.98 -13.42
N ASN A 5 7.81 15.93 -12.74
CA ASN A 5 8.76 14.84 -12.73
C ASN A 5 9.08 14.43 -11.27
N ASP A 6 8.09 14.52 -10.39
CA ASP A 6 8.20 14.16 -8.97
C ASP A 6 7.95 12.65 -8.79
N PRO A 7 9.01 11.83 -8.64
CA PRO A 7 8.88 10.40 -8.41
C PRO A 7 8.14 10.08 -7.10
N GLY A 8 8.05 11.02 -6.16
CA GLY A 8 7.21 10.90 -4.97
C GLY A 8 5.73 10.76 -5.34
N GLN A 9 5.25 11.50 -6.34
CA GLN A 9 3.87 11.42 -6.82
C GLN A 9 3.58 10.06 -7.49
N THR A 10 4.51 9.55 -8.30
CA THR A 10 4.39 8.21 -8.90
C THR A 10 4.36 7.12 -7.82
N GLY A 11 5.20 7.25 -6.80
CA GLY A 11 5.20 6.39 -5.63
C GLY A 11 3.87 6.38 -4.89
N VAL A 12 3.26 7.56 -4.69
CA VAL A 12 1.92 7.69 -4.09
C VAL A 12 0.85 6.99 -4.92
N ILE A 13 0.85 7.17 -6.25
CA ILE A 13 -0.14 6.53 -7.13
C ILE A 13 -0.05 5.01 -7.02
N ALA A 14 1.16 4.46 -7.11
CA ALA A 14 1.38 3.02 -6.95
C ALA A 14 0.99 2.55 -5.55
N GLY A 15 1.33 3.31 -4.50
CA GLY A 15 0.97 3.02 -3.11
C GLY A 15 -0.53 2.99 -2.87
N ARG A 16 -1.31 3.86 -3.53
CA ARG A 16 -2.79 3.84 -3.45
C ARG A 16 -3.39 2.58 -4.05
N VAL A 17 -2.86 2.11 -5.18
CA VAL A 17 -3.34 0.87 -5.83
C VAL A 17 -3.12 -0.30 -4.89
N VAL A 18 -1.91 -0.44 -4.35
CA VAL A 18 -1.61 -1.49 -3.36
C VAL A 18 -2.46 -1.35 -2.12
N GLY A 19 -2.58 -0.13 -1.58
CA GLY A 19 -3.36 0.16 -0.38
C GLY A 19 -4.85 -0.20 -0.51
N LEU A 20 -5.44 -0.01 -1.69
CA LEU A 20 -6.80 -0.45 -1.98
C LEU A 20 -6.90 -1.99 -2.01
N LEU A 21 -5.95 -2.66 -2.66
CA LEU A 21 -5.93 -4.13 -2.73
C LEU A 21 -5.76 -4.74 -1.33
N THR A 22 -4.81 -4.26 -0.54
CA THR A 22 -4.55 -4.75 0.82
C THR A 22 -5.70 -4.42 1.76
N ALA A 23 -6.32 -3.24 1.65
CA ALA A 23 -7.52 -2.90 2.42
C ALA A 23 -8.69 -3.84 2.10
N LEU A 24 -8.95 -4.14 0.82
CA LEU A 24 -9.98 -5.10 0.43
C LEU A 24 -9.67 -6.51 0.94
N LEU A 25 -8.41 -6.93 0.92
CA LEU A 25 -7.99 -8.21 1.49
C LEU A 25 -8.20 -8.28 3.01
N VAL A 26 -7.89 -7.21 3.76
CA VAL A 26 -8.21 -7.14 5.20
C VAL A 26 -9.71 -7.31 5.41
N VAL A 27 -10.52 -6.50 4.73
CA VAL A 27 -11.98 -6.52 4.89
C VAL A 27 -12.53 -7.90 4.56
N GLY A 28 -12.12 -8.48 3.43
CA GLY A 28 -12.53 -9.82 3.03
C GLY A 28 -12.10 -10.90 4.02
N SER A 29 -10.88 -10.80 4.57
CA SER A 29 -10.38 -11.77 5.55
C SER A 29 -11.16 -11.72 6.87
N LEU A 30 -11.45 -10.51 7.37
CA LEU A 30 -12.18 -10.33 8.62
C LEU A 30 -13.65 -10.73 8.50
N LEU A 31 -14.26 -10.51 7.34
CA LEU A 31 -15.64 -10.94 7.06
C LEU A 31 -15.76 -12.46 6.84
N SER A 32 -14.71 -13.14 6.39
CA SER A 32 -14.73 -14.59 6.14
C SER A 32 -14.54 -15.43 7.39
N ALA A 33 -13.94 -14.86 8.46
CA ALA A 33 -13.75 -15.49 9.75
C ALA A 33 -14.21 -14.55 10.89
N PRO A 34 -15.52 -14.29 11.00
CA PRO A 34 -16.06 -13.34 11.97
C PRO A 34 -15.84 -13.79 13.43
N ASP A 35 -15.96 -15.09 13.72
CA ASP A 35 -15.90 -15.61 15.10
C ASP A 35 -14.50 -15.48 15.74
N GLU A 36 -13.44 -15.82 15.00
CA GLU A 36 -12.05 -15.61 15.46
C GLU A 36 -11.73 -14.11 15.64
N SER A 37 -12.22 -13.29 14.71
CA SER A 37 -11.96 -11.86 14.73
C SER A 37 -12.67 -11.16 15.89
N VAL A 38 -13.90 -11.57 16.23
CA VAL A 38 -14.65 -11.07 17.39
C VAL A 38 -13.93 -11.46 18.70
N SER A 39 -13.45 -12.70 18.83
CA SER A 39 -12.73 -13.14 20.03
C SER A 39 -11.44 -12.36 20.31
N TRP A 40 -10.73 -11.95 19.25
CA TRP A 40 -9.51 -11.16 19.37
C TRP A 40 -9.81 -9.71 19.78
N VAL A 41 -10.86 -9.12 19.21
CA VAL A 41 -11.34 -7.79 19.58
C VAL A 41 -11.81 -7.77 21.05
N GLU A 42 -12.56 -8.77 21.48
CA GLU A 42 -12.96 -8.92 22.88
C GLU A 42 -11.74 -9.06 23.81
N THR A 43 -10.71 -9.80 23.41
CA THR A 43 -9.46 -9.95 24.18
C THR A 43 -8.74 -8.61 24.36
N VAL A 44 -8.64 -7.79 23.31
CA VAL A 44 -8.01 -6.47 23.39
C VAL A 44 -8.86 -5.50 24.20
N VAL A 45 -10.18 -5.49 23.99
CA VAL A 45 -11.11 -4.62 24.73
C VAL A 45 -11.09 -4.94 26.22
N HIS A 46 -11.12 -6.22 26.60
CA HIS A 46 -11.00 -6.66 28.00
C HIS A 46 -9.60 -6.39 28.57
N GLY A 47 -8.54 -6.52 27.77
CA GLY A 47 -7.16 -6.24 28.20
C GLY A 47 -6.89 -4.77 28.52
N VAL A 48 -7.56 -3.82 27.84
CA VAL A 48 -7.37 -2.38 28.07
C VAL A 48 -8.32 -1.85 29.18
N SER A 49 -9.12 -2.72 29.81
CA SER A 49 -10.03 -2.36 30.93
C SER A 49 -11.00 -1.21 30.60
N VAL A 50 -11.25 -0.94 29.32
CA VAL A 50 -12.15 0.15 28.93
C VAL A 50 -13.57 -0.41 28.96
N ASN A 51 -14.37 0.03 29.93
CA ASN A 51 -15.82 -0.15 29.91
C ASN A 51 -16.37 0.65 28.73
N LEU A 52 -16.36 0.02 27.56
CA LEU A 52 -16.78 0.58 26.28
C LEU A 52 -18.31 0.45 26.19
N PRO A 53 -19.09 1.56 26.31
CA PRO A 53 -20.53 1.50 26.15
C PRO A 53 -20.85 1.29 24.67
N GLY A 54 -21.23 0.07 24.28
CA GLY A 54 -21.58 -0.24 22.89
C GLY A 54 -21.76 -1.74 22.61
N SER A 55 -22.37 -2.05 21.46
CA SER A 55 -22.51 -3.43 20.98
C SER A 55 -21.20 -3.95 20.41
N ALA A 56 -20.81 -5.20 20.71
CA ALA A 56 -19.63 -5.89 20.15
C ALA A 56 -19.58 -5.81 18.61
N THR A 57 -20.75 -5.82 17.97
CA THR A 57 -20.88 -5.65 16.51
C THR A 57 -20.36 -4.30 16.03
N LEU A 58 -20.60 -3.21 16.78
CA LEU A 58 -20.10 -1.88 16.43
C LEU A 58 -18.56 -1.85 16.48
N TYR A 59 -17.97 -2.45 17.51
CA TYR A 59 -16.51 -2.53 17.66
C TYR A 59 -15.86 -3.39 16.58
N PHE A 60 -16.52 -4.47 16.17
CA PHE A 60 -16.06 -5.31 15.06
C PHE A 60 -16.01 -4.53 13.74
N TYR A 61 -17.08 -3.82 13.37
CA TYR A 61 -17.07 -3.01 12.14
C TYR A 61 -16.09 -1.82 12.23
N ALA A 62 -15.99 -1.18 13.40
CA ALA A 62 -14.99 -0.12 13.63
C ALA A 62 -13.56 -0.65 13.45
N TYR A 63 -13.28 -1.87 13.94
CA TYR A 63 -12.00 -2.54 13.75
C TYR A 63 -11.72 -2.84 12.28
N ILE A 64 -12.71 -3.35 11.53
CA ILE A 64 -12.57 -3.58 10.08
C ILE A 64 -12.20 -2.29 9.35
N VAL A 65 -12.94 -1.20 9.63
CA VAL A 65 -12.70 0.11 9.01
C VAL A 65 -11.32 0.63 9.37
N LEU A 66 -10.93 0.56 10.65
CA LEU A 66 -9.63 1.03 11.11
C LEU A 66 -8.47 0.22 10.50
N ALA A 67 -8.63 -1.10 10.40
CA ALA A 67 -7.64 -1.98 9.78
C ALA A 67 -7.50 -1.71 8.27
N ALA A 68 -8.61 -1.46 7.57
CA ALA A 68 -8.60 -1.07 6.15
C ALA A 68 -7.91 0.29 5.94
N ILE A 69 -8.22 1.29 6.78
CA ILE A 69 -7.56 2.60 6.76
C ILE A 69 -6.06 2.43 7.04
N GLY A 70 -5.69 1.61 8.03
CA GLY A 70 -4.30 1.33 8.38
C GLY A 70 -3.51 0.78 7.20
N GLN A 71 -4.06 -0.19 6.47
CA GLN A 71 -3.43 -0.72 5.27
C GLN A 71 -3.29 0.31 4.16
N TYR A 72 -4.35 1.09 3.91
CA TYR A 72 -4.32 2.13 2.88
C TYR A 72 -3.25 3.19 3.19
N VAL A 73 -3.23 3.69 4.43
CA VAL A 73 -2.26 4.71 4.88
C VAL A 73 -0.84 4.15 4.85
N PHE A 74 -0.64 2.91 5.32
CA PHE A 74 0.67 2.27 5.28
C PHE A 74 1.20 2.17 3.85
N SER A 75 0.41 1.61 2.92
CA SER A 75 0.81 1.50 1.51
C SER A 75 1.01 2.86 0.83
N TYR A 76 0.21 3.86 1.18
CA TYR A 76 0.39 5.24 0.72
C TYR A 76 1.74 5.82 1.15
N VAL A 77 2.05 5.74 2.44
CA VAL A 77 3.31 6.27 3.01
C VAL A 77 4.51 5.53 2.45
N THR A 78 4.44 4.20 2.39
CA THR A 78 5.48 3.37 1.77
C THR A 78 5.71 3.75 0.31
N GLY A 79 4.64 3.88 -0.48
CA GLY A 79 4.74 4.27 -1.88
C GLY A 79 5.43 5.62 -2.04
N SER A 80 5.05 6.60 -1.21
CA SER A 80 5.70 7.93 -1.19
C SER A 80 7.19 7.83 -0.85
N LEU A 81 7.57 7.06 0.17
CA LEU A 81 8.96 6.86 0.57
C LEU A 81 9.79 6.20 -0.53
N VAL A 82 9.21 5.22 -1.22
CA VAL A 82 9.85 4.54 -2.34
C VAL A 82 10.07 5.49 -3.53
N GLY A 83 9.11 6.36 -3.81
CA GLY A 83 9.27 7.42 -4.81
C GLY A 83 10.43 8.38 -4.49
N VAL A 84 10.56 8.79 -3.22
CA VAL A 84 11.68 9.62 -2.74
C VAL A 84 13.01 8.86 -2.81
N LEU A 85 13.04 7.59 -2.39
CA LEU A 85 14.24 6.75 -2.47
C LEU A 85 14.71 6.60 -3.92
N TYR A 86 13.78 6.40 -4.85
CA TYR A 86 14.09 6.34 -6.28
C TYR A 86 14.68 7.66 -6.80
N SER A 87 14.20 8.80 -6.30
CA SER A 87 14.76 10.12 -6.64
C SER A 87 16.19 10.29 -6.14
N TRP A 88 16.48 9.79 -4.93
CA TRP A 88 17.83 9.79 -4.34
C TRP A 88 18.81 8.91 -5.10
N LEU A 89 18.33 7.80 -5.69
CA LEU A 89 19.15 6.86 -6.45
C LEU A 89 19.40 7.29 -7.91
N GLU A 90 19.27 8.58 -8.21
CA GLU A 90 19.45 9.16 -9.55
C GLU A 90 18.67 8.42 -10.65
N ARG A 91 17.51 7.83 -10.30
CA ARG A 91 16.64 7.08 -11.21
C ARG A 91 17.21 5.78 -11.80
N LYS A 92 18.35 5.26 -11.31
CA LYS A 92 19.12 4.24 -12.05
C LYS A 92 19.02 2.78 -11.61
N PRO A 93 18.68 2.41 -10.36
CA PRO A 93 18.40 1.01 -10.07
C PRO A 93 16.95 0.77 -9.64
N ILE A 94 16.08 0.48 -10.62
CA ILE A 94 14.73 -0.07 -10.39
C ILE A 94 14.79 -1.37 -9.55
N VAL A 95 15.90 -2.10 -9.63
CA VAL A 95 16.17 -3.31 -8.85
C VAL A 95 16.11 -3.05 -7.34
N ILE A 96 16.66 -1.93 -6.86
CA ILE A 96 16.63 -1.59 -5.42
C ILE A 96 15.20 -1.31 -4.97
N VAL A 97 14.42 -0.60 -5.79
CA VAL A 97 12.99 -0.35 -5.52
C VAL A 97 12.21 -1.66 -5.47
N THR A 98 12.44 -2.55 -6.43
CA THR A 98 11.80 -3.88 -6.45
C THR A 98 12.14 -4.69 -5.22
N VAL A 99 13.42 -4.76 -4.82
CA VAL A 99 13.84 -5.50 -3.62
C VAL A 99 13.23 -4.89 -2.36
N ALA A 100 13.21 -3.56 -2.23
CA ALA A 100 12.61 -2.87 -1.10
C ALA A 100 11.10 -3.15 -1.00
N ILE A 101 10.37 -3.07 -2.12
CA ILE A 101 8.93 -3.34 -2.17
C ILE A 101 8.63 -4.81 -1.85
N LEU A 102 9.39 -5.74 -2.40
CA LEU A 102 9.23 -7.16 -2.09
C LEU A 102 9.52 -7.45 -0.62
N PHE A 103 10.54 -6.81 -0.04
CA PHE A 103 10.86 -6.95 1.38
C PHE A 103 9.75 -6.37 2.27
N ILE A 104 9.19 -5.22 1.91
CA ILE A 104 8.05 -4.63 2.63
C ILE A 104 6.80 -5.48 2.47
N GLY A 105 6.51 -5.98 1.26
CA GLY A 105 5.41 -6.90 1.02
C GLY A 105 5.56 -8.20 1.80
N PHE A 106 6.79 -8.71 1.92
CA PHE A 106 7.10 -9.86 2.76
C PHE A 106 6.87 -9.56 4.24
N ILE A 107 7.41 -8.46 4.77
CA ILE A 107 7.18 -8.06 6.17
C ILE A 107 5.70 -7.84 6.44
N ASN A 108 4.97 -7.15 5.55
CA ASN A 108 3.55 -6.89 5.72
C ASN A 108 2.73 -8.19 5.68
N GLY A 109 3.02 -9.09 4.72
CA GLY A 109 2.38 -10.42 4.66
C GLY A 109 2.72 -11.30 5.87
N PHE A 110 3.93 -11.20 6.40
CA PHE A 110 4.43 -12.01 7.51
C PHE A 110 3.99 -11.49 8.89
N ALA A 111 3.95 -10.16 9.08
CA ALA A 111 3.53 -9.53 10.33
C ALA A 111 2.03 -9.71 10.60
N LEU A 112 1.23 -10.04 9.58
CA LEU A 112 -0.23 -10.10 9.71
C LEU A 112 -0.83 -11.43 10.11
N ARG A 113 -0.11 -12.58 10.10
CA ARG A 113 -0.64 -13.85 10.67
C ARG A 113 0.38 -14.99 10.65
N PHE A 114 0.68 -15.52 11.82
CA PHE A 114 1.41 -16.78 12.03
C PHE A 114 0.43 -17.93 12.31
N ASP A 115 -0.58 -18.12 11.45
CA ASP A 115 -1.43 -19.31 11.56
C ASP A 115 -1.55 -20.03 10.21
N ALA A 116 -1.33 -21.35 10.24
CA ALA A 116 -1.13 -22.21 9.06
C ALA A 116 -2.36 -22.28 8.13
N GLN A 117 -3.52 -21.78 8.56
CA GLN A 117 -4.74 -21.68 7.76
C GLN A 117 -4.81 -20.41 6.87
N THR A 118 -3.88 -19.47 7.02
CA THR A 118 -3.91 -18.15 6.35
C THR A 118 -2.90 -17.98 5.21
N THR A 119 -2.22 -19.07 4.80
CA THR A 119 -1.26 -19.10 3.69
C THR A 119 -1.78 -18.45 2.39
N PRO A 120 -3.02 -18.70 1.90
CA PRO A 120 -3.50 -18.05 0.69
C PRO A 120 -3.69 -16.53 0.86
N ILE A 121 -4.04 -16.06 2.06
CA ILE A 121 -4.19 -14.63 2.36
C ILE A 121 -2.80 -13.96 2.34
N GLY A 122 -1.80 -14.58 2.97
CA GLY A 122 -0.42 -14.08 2.92
C GLY A 122 0.13 -13.97 1.49
N ILE A 123 -0.14 -14.98 0.64
CA ILE A 123 0.21 -14.93 -0.79
C ILE A 123 -0.52 -13.78 -1.49
N ALA A 124 -1.81 -13.57 -1.22
CA ALA A 124 -2.58 -12.47 -1.82
C ALA A 124 -2.02 -11.09 -1.44
N TYR A 125 -1.50 -10.94 -0.21
CA TYR A 125 -0.77 -9.73 0.20
C TYR A 125 0.50 -9.53 -0.61
N ILE A 126 1.34 -10.56 -0.72
CA ILE A 126 2.58 -10.49 -1.51
C ILE A 126 2.26 -10.14 -2.97
N LEU A 127 1.26 -10.78 -3.57
CA LEU A 127 0.81 -10.49 -4.92
C LEU A 127 0.30 -9.05 -5.08
N SER A 128 -0.42 -8.53 -4.08
CA SER A 128 -0.87 -7.13 -4.07
C SER A 128 0.31 -6.16 -4.08
N TRP A 129 1.38 -6.45 -3.33
CA TRP A 129 2.62 -5.67 -3.37
C TRP A 129 3.39 -5.84 -4.68
N CYS A 130 3.34 -7.01 -5.31
CA CYS A 130 3.89 -7.20 -6.66
C CYS A 130 3.22 -6.29 -7.69
N CYS A 131 1.93 -5.95 -7.53
CA CYS A 131 1.24 -4.98 -8.39
C CYS A 131 1.80 -3.55 -8.28
N PHE A 132 2.55 -3.22 -7.22
CA PHE A 132 3.23 -1.93 -7.11
C PHE A 132 4.21 -1.71 -8.26
N ILE A 133 5.01 -2.74 -8.59
CA ILE A 133 6.12 -2.65 -9.53
C ILE A 133 5.65 -2.25 -10.94
N PRO A 134 4.69 -2.93 -11.59
CA PRO A 134 4.25 -2.56 -12.93
C PRO A 134 3.55 -1.20 -12.94
N VAL A 135 2.79 -0.85 -11.89
CA VAL A 135 2.14 0.47 -11.78
C VAL A 135 3.18 1.58 -11.68
N PHE A 136 4.16 1.41 -10.80
CA PHE A 136 5.24 2.38 -10.60
C PHE A 136 6.06 2.58 -11.89
N TYR A 137 6.39 1.49 -12.57
CA TYR A 137 7.12 1.53 -13.85
C TYR A 137 6.33 2.27 -14.94
N TYR A 138 5.05 1.91 -15.11
CA TYR A 138 4.17 2.54 -16.09
C TYR A 138 4.06 4.06 -15.91
N TYR A 139 3.88 4.52 -14.67
CA TYR A 139 3.75 5.95 -14.40
C TYR A 139 5.08 6.72 -14.52
N ILE A 140 6.24 6.09 -14.28
CA ILE A 140 7.54 6.72 -14.55
C ILE A 140 7.74 6.90 -16.06
N GLU A 141 7.57 5.84 -16.84
CA GLU A 141 7.83 5.86 -18.28
C GLU A 141 6.91 6.83 -19.02
N THR A 142 5.62 6.83 -18.67
CA THR A 142 4.65 7.78 -19.25
C THR A 142 5.01 9.22 -18.94
N THR A 143 5.44 9.51 -17.71
CA THR A 143 5.87 10.86 -17.31
C THR A 143 7.10 11.33 -18.09
N GLU A 144 8.09 10.47 -18.26
CA GLU A 144 9.29 10.78 -19.06
C GLU A 144 8.96 11.03 -20.53
N SER A 145 8.05 10.24 -21.12
CA SER A 145 7.64 10.38 -22.52
C SER A 145 6.92 11.72 -22.81
N GLN A 146 6.02 12.15 -21.92
CA GLN A 146 5.26 13.40 -22.06
C GLN A 146 6.18 14.63 -21.94
N TRP A 147 7.15 14.57 -21.04
CA TRP A 147 8.13 15.63 -20.87
C TRP A 147 9.08 15.74 -22.07
N GLY A 148 9.56 14.61 -22.60
CA GLY A 148 10.37 14.59 -23.82
C GLY A 148 9.63 15.16 -25.03
N LYS A 149 8.29 15.09 -25.06
CA LYS A 149 7.45 15.69 -26.10
C LYS A 149 7.27 17.19 -25.93
N THR A 150 6.99 17.66 -24.70
CA THR A 150 6.82 19.10 -24.41
C THR A 150 8.11 19.89 -24.63
N ARG A 151 9.27 19.37 -24.22
CA ARG A 151 10.57 20.02 -24.47
C ARG A 151 10.87 20.19 -25.96
N ARG A 152 10.52 19.20 -26.79
CA ARG A 152 10.65 19.27 -28.25
C ARG A 152 9.70 20.27 -28.89
N LEU A 153 8.52 20.51 -28.29
CA LEU A 153 7.60 21.54 -28.77
C LEU A 153 8.12 22.94 -28.46
N ASP A 154 8.63 23.18 -27.25
CA ASP A 154 9.20 24.49 -26.87
C ASP A 154 10.41 24.89 -27.73
N GLN A 155 11.24 23.93 -28.14
CA GLN A 155 12.35 24.17 -29.07
C GLN A 155 11.85 24.59 -30.47
N ARG A 156 10.76 23.99 -30.98
CA ARG A 156 10.20 24.34 -32.29
C ARG A 156 9.55 25.71 -32.40
N PHE A 157 9.24 26.36 -31.27
CA PHE A 157 8.69 27.71 -31.25
C PHE A 157 9.76 28.79 -31.02
N LYS A 158 11.02 28.39 -30.84
CA LYS A 158 12.17 29.30 -30.67
C LYS A 158 13.01 29.48 -31.94
N ASP A 159 12.76 28.66 -32.96
CA ASP A 159 13.32 28.77 -34.32
C ASP A 159 12.33 29.50 -35.25
#